data_AF-A0A1T4Q7K7-F1
#
_entry.id   AF-A0A1T4Q7K7-F1
#
_cell.length_a   1.000
_cell.length_b   1.000
_cell.length_c   1.000
_cell.angle_alpha   90.00
_cell.angle_beta   90.00
_cell.angle_gamma   90.00
#
_symmetry.space_group_name_H-M   'P 1'
#
loop_
_entity.id
_entity.type
_entity.pdbx_description
1 polymer ?
#
loop_
_entity_poly.entity_id
_entity_poly.type
_entity_poly.pdbx_seq_one_letter_code
_entity_poly.pdbx_strand_id
1 'polypeptide(L)'
;MNLMNRRNFLFTGLFFLFFGQIFCQEQNNFLKDEIYAELKEKGSIKHLIQSKDGFELSLTPDTEFCKRAANAWNLSENPNLVSENLFLISKEELKEKSSNPENAEVSMGKVSKIVRSISKMKGMQYFSNGAQRWETLYHQAYVCKSVKEKNEPLPDVLEGSADGLKIFAFLEDNSFGKSVYSLEYAQTEQEIGFFLTNAESWTYAFVKALNPENVKINMVVIDNGDSFIVYMVLFAKHKKVPLLGERIQKSLANRIDAIFNWFTLQF
;
A
#
# COMPACT_ATOMS: atom_id res chain seq x y z
N MET A 1 26.08 2.35 88.85
CA MET A 1 25.31 1.37 88.05
C MET A 1 24.41 2.17 87.13
N ASN A 2 24.93 2.59 85.98
CA ASN A 2 24.27 3.55 85.08
C ASN A 2 23.69 2.84 83.85
N LEU A 3 22.40 3.07 83.63
CA LEU A 3 21.58 2.58 82.52
C LEU A 3 22.07 3.17 81.19
N MET A 4 22.44 2.30 80.24
CA MET A 4 22.78 2.67 78.88
C MET A 4 21.53 2.54 78.00
N ASN A 5 21.03 3.69 77.55
CA ASN A 5 19.78 3.82 76.78
C ASN A 5 20.06 3.60 75.28
N ARG A 6 19.35 2.67 74.66
CA ARG A 6 19.39 2.39 73.21
C ARG A 6 18.71 3.53 72.43
N ARG A 7 19.34 4.04 71.37
CA ARG A 7 18.66 4.77 70.29
C ARG A 7 18.89 4.05 68.97
N ASN A 8 17.82 3.44 68.45
CA ASN A 8 17.72 2.96 67.08
C ASN A 8 17.59 4.17 66.15
N PHE A 9 18.44 4.28 65.13
CA PHE A 9 18.27 5.20 64.02
C PHE A 9 17.81 4.38 62.81
N LEU A 10 16.53 4.49 62.46
CA LEU A 10 15.95 3.97 61.21
C LEU A 10 16.26 5.00 60.12
N PHE A 11 17.18 4.65 59.21
CA PHE A 11 17.34 5.35 57.93
C PHE A 11 16.42 4.69 56.90
N THR A 12 15.25 5.28 56.66
CA THR A 12 14.43 4.97 55.48
C THR A 12 14.91 5.84 54.32
N GLY A 13 15.75 5.26 53.45
CA GLY A 13 16.12 5.87 52.18
C GLY A 13 15.00 5.69 51.16
N LEU A 14 14.40 6.80 50.73
CA LEU A 14 13.39 6.83 49.67
C LEU A 14 14.11 6.85 48.32
N PHE A 15 14.16 5.71 47.63
CA PHE A 15 14.75 5.59 46.29
C PHE A 15 13.67 5.89 45.24
N PHE A 16 13.63 7.11 44.71
CA PHE A 16 12.80 7.45 43.56
C PHE A 16 13.50 6.95 42.28
N LEU A 17 13.07 5.80 41.76
CA LEU A 17 13.42 5.34 40.42
C LEU A 17 12.61 6.16 39.41
N PHE A 18 13.24 7.17 38.83
CA PHE A 18 12.75 7.84 37.63
C PHE A 18 12.90 6.88 36.44
N PHE A 19 11.86 6.09 36.15
CA PHE A 19 11.73 5.44 34.85
C PHE A 19 11.33 6.51 33.84
N GLY A 20 12.32 7.15 33.21
CA GLY A 20 12.09 7.91 32.00
C GLY A 20 11.68 6.93 30.90
N GLN A 21 10.38 6.85 30.61
CA GLN A 21 9.93 6.26 29.35
C GLN A 21 10.42 7.19 28.23
N ILE A 22 11.49 6.77 27.56
CA ILE A 22 11.89 7.37 26.29
C ILE A 22 10.79 6.97 25.30
N PHE A 23 9.75 7.81 25.19
CA PHE A 23 8.91 7.76 24.01
C PHE A 23 9.79 8.18 22.84
N CYS A 24 10.17 7.22 22.00
CA CYS A 24 10.70 7.54 20.69
C CYS A 24 9.54 8.23 19.95
N GLN A 25 9.60 9.55 19.85
CA GLN A 25 8.57 10.31 19.17
C GLN A 25 8.65 9.93 17.69
N GLU A 26 7.60 9.33 17.13
CA GLU A 26 7.52 9.09 15.68
C GLU A 26 7.79 10.41 14.95
N GLN A 27 8.96 10.52 14.33
CA GLN A 27 9.37 11.72 13.65
C GLN A 27 8.89 11.64 12.20
N ASN A 28 7.67 12.12 11.94
CA ASN A 28 7.20 12.27 10.57
C ASN A 28 7.95 13.40 9.88
N ASN A 29 8.85 13.04 8.97
CA ASN A 29 9.58 13.97 8.12
C ASN A 29 9.04 13.97 6.67
N PHE A 30 7.96 13.24 6.39
CA PHE A 30 7.51 12.98 5.02
C PHE A 30 6.23 13.73 4.66
N LEU A 31 5.38 14.04 5.63
CA LEU A 31 4.09 14.70 5.43
C LEU A 31 4.05 16.04 6.16
N LYS A 32 3.22 16.97 5.67
CA LYS A 32 2.85 18.17 6.43
C LYS A 32 2.18 17.76 7.74
N ASP A 33 2.44 18.51 8.82
CA ASP A 33 1.95 18.20 10.17
C ASP A 33 0.43 18.01 10.22
N GLU A 34 -0.33 18.84 9.52
CA GLU A 34 -1.80 18.77 9.45
C GLU A 34 -2.28 17.44 8.83
N ILE A 35 -1.64 17.02 7.73
CA ILE A 35 -1.97 15.75 7.04
C ILE A 35 -1.61 14.58 7.94
N TYR A 36 -0.45 14.64 8.61
CA TYR A 36 -0.02 13.56 9.47
C TYR A 36 -0.89 13.44 10.73
N ALA A 37 -1.31 14.55 11.31
CA ALA A 37 -2.24 14.57 12.44
C ALA A 37 -3.58 13.93 12.07
N GLU A 38 -4.16 14.32 10.93
CA GLU A 38 -5.39 13.70 10.41
C GLU A 38 -5.19 12.20 10.12
N LEU A 39 -4.04 11.84 9.56
CA LEU A 39 -3.72 10.45 9.23
C LEU A 39 -3.60 9.59 10.50
N LYS A 40 -3.01 10.10 11.60
CA LYS A 40 -3.00 9.41 12.89
C LYS A 40 -4.39 9.23 13.47
N GLU A 41 -5.24 10.26 13.36
CA GLU A 41 -6.61 10.21 13.89
C GLU A 41 -7.47 9.19 13.14
N LYS A 42 -7.40 9.19 11.80
CA LYS A 42 -8.30 8.41 10.95
C LYS A 42 -7.73 7.06 10.51
N GLY A 43 -6.42 6.85 10.62
CA GLY A 43 -5.68 5.72 10.06
C GLY A 43 -5.56 5.72 8.53
N SER A 44 -6.43 6.44 7.82
CA SER A 44 -6.34 6.64 6.37
C SER A 44 -6.98 7.95 5.92
N ILE A 45 -6.46 8.53 4.83
CA ILE A 45 -7.01 9.68 4.12
C ILE A 45 -7.15 9.29 2.64
N LYS A 46 -8.31 9.51 2.05
CA LYS A 46 -8.62 9.07 0.67
C LYS A 46 -9.29 10.19 -0.11
N HIS A 47 -8.68 10.58 -1.23
CA HIS A 47 -9.22 11.54 -2.18
C HIS A 47 -9.59 10.84 -3.49
N LEU A 48 -10.82 11.00 -3.93
CA LEU A 48 -11.30 10.55 -5.24
C LEU A 48 -11.58 11.78 -6.11
N ILE A 49 -10.78 11.97 -7.14
CA ILE A 49 -10.86 13.12 -8.04
C ILE A 49 -11.42 12.63 -9.38
N GLN A 50 -12.53 13.25 -9.78
CA GLN A 50 -13.22 12.95 -11.03
C GLN A 50 -13.31 14.22 -11.87
N SER A 51 -12.28 14.45 -12.69
CA SER A 51 -12.21 15.65 -13.52
C SER A 51 -11.52 15.33 -14.84
N LYS A 52 -11.90 16.04 -15.90
CA LYS A 52 -11.21 16.02 -17.18
C LYS A 52 -10.26 17.21 -17.37
N ASP A 53 -10.49 18.26 -16.58
CA ASP A 53 -9.83 19.56 -16.73
C ASP A 53 -8.49 19.61 -15.99
N GLY A 54 -8.20 18.57 -15.21
CA GLY A 54 -6.96 18.41 -14.46
C GLY A 54 -7.21 17.72 -13.12
N PHE A 55 -6.13 17.44 -12.40
CA PHE A 55 -6.16 16.93 -11.04
C PHE A 55 -5.05 17.62 -10.23
N GLU A 56 -5.24 17.72 -8.93
CA GLU A 56 -4.22 18.20 -7.99
C GLU A 56 -4.08 17.17 -6.88
N LEU A 57 -2.85 16.76 -6.62
CA LEU A 57 -2.50 15.82 -5.57
C LEU A 57 -2.06 16.61 -4.35
N SER A 58 -2.60 16.28 -3.19
CA SER A 58 -2.39 17.02 -1.95
C SER A 58 -1.84 16.16 -0.82
N LEU A 59 -1.81 14.83 -1.00
CA LEU A 59 -1.39 13.87 0.02
C LEU A 59 0.00 13.27 -0.25
N THR A 60 0.71 13.74 -1.28
CA THR A 60 1.99 13.14 -1.70
C THR A 60 3.08 13.34 -0.62
N PRO A 61 3.65 12.25 -0.05
CA PRO A 61 4.80 12.36 0.84
C PRO A 61 6.05 12.91 0.14
N ASP A 62 6.90 13.59 0.89
CA ASP A 62 8.16 14.19 0.42
C ASP A 62 9.28 13.15 0.30
N THR A 63 9.06 12.14 -0.55
CA THR A 63 10.08 11.14 -0.93
C THR A 63 10.22 11.05 -2.44
N GLU A 64 11.34 10.51 -2.92
CA GLU A 64 11.57 10.34 -4.35
C GLU A 64 10.53 9.41 -4.97
N PHE A 65 10.22 8.29 -4.31
CA PHE A 65 9.31 7.29 -4.87
C PHE A 65 7.86 7.79 -4.86
N CYS A 66 7.45 8.54 -3.82
CA CYS A 66 6.13 9.17 -3.80
C CYS A 66 5.97 10.23 -4.89
N LYS A 67 6.98 11.06 -5.12
CA LYS A 67 6.99 12.02 -6.23
C LYS A 67 6.95 11.30 -7.58
N ARG A 68 7.70 10.21 -7.75
CA ARG A 68 7.64 9.38 -8.96
C ARG A 68 6.23 8.81 -9.17
N ALA A 69 5.60 8.28 -8.11
CA ALA A 69 4.25 7.76 -8.16
C ALA A 69 3.22 8.84 -8.55
N ALA A 70 3.30 10.01 -7.92
CA ALA A 70 2.44 11.17 -8.18
C ALA A 70 2.58 11.72 -9.61
N ASN A 71 3.78 11.63 -10.20
CA ASN A 71 4.07 12.08 -11.56
C ASN A 71 4.03 10.96 -12.61
N ALA A 72 3.47 9.79 -12.28
CA ALA A 72 3.51 8.63 -13.17
C ALA A 72 2.65 8.80 -14.44
N TRP A 73 1.68 9.74 -14.43
CA TRP A 73 0.85 10.02 -15.59
C TRP A 73 1.62 10.78 -16.67
N ASN A 74 1.83 10.13 -17.81
CA ASN A 74 2.67 10.62 -18.91
C ASN A 74 1.94 10.65 -20.27
N LEU A 75 0.61 10.53 -20.27
CA LEU A 75 -0.20 10.59 -21.49
C LEU A 75 -0.62 12.04 -21.79
N SER A 76 -0.79 12.33 -23.08
CA SER A 76 -1.18 13.68 -23.54
C SER A 76 -2.54 14.15 -23.03
N GLU A 77 -3.46 13.22 -22.79
CA GLU A 77 -4.74 13.53 -22.18
C GLU A 77 -4.71 13.30 -20.67
N ASN A 78 -5.31 14.22 -19.91
CA ASN A 78 -5.50 14.06 -18.46
C ASN A 78 -6.29 12.78 -18.13
N PRO A 79 -5.96 12.07 -17.03
CA PRO A 79 -6.80 11.00 -16.51
C PRO A 79 -8.17 11.56 -16.15
N ASN A 80 -9.22 10.74 -16.24
CA ASN A 80 -10.58 11.15 -15.83
C ASN A 80 -11.02 10.55 -14.50
N LEU A 81 -10.13 9.81 -13.85
CA LEU A 81 -10.28 9.28 -12.51
C LEU A 81 -8.89 9.25 -11.88
N VAL A 82 -8.77 9.89 -10.71
CA VAL A 82 -7.59 9.79 -9.86
C VAL A 82 -8.04 9.42 -8.47
N SER A 83 -7.36 8.46 -7.84
CA SER A 83 -7.56 8.14 -6.44
C SER A 83 -6.22 8.27 -5.74
N GLU A 84 -6.11 9.23 -4.82
CA GLU A 84 -4.92 9.47 -4.00
C GLU A 84 -5.23 9.08 -2.56
N ASN A 85 -4.41 8.22 -1.97
CA ASN A 85 -4.69 7.62 -0.68
C ASN A 85 -3.43 7.54 0.17
N LEU A 86 -3.57 7.87 1.45
CA LEU A 86 -2.60 7.61 2.49
C LEU A 86 -3.19 6.64 3.50
N PHE A 87 -2.36 5.73 3.97
CA PHE A 87 -2.67 4.84 5.08
C PHE A 87 -1.51 4.87 6.07
N LEU A 88 -1.83 4.75 7.35
CA LEU A 88 -0.87 4.55 8.42
C LEU A 88 -1.10 3.17 9.02
N ILE A 89 -0.04 2.38 9.11
CA ILE A 89 -0.10 1.04 9.68
C ILE A 89 0.89 0.95 10.83
N SER A 90 0.41 0.61 12.03
CA SER A 90 1.30 0.29 13.15
C SER A 90 2.05 -1.01 12.90
N LYS A 91 3.38 -1.00 13.11
CA LYS A 91 4.19 -2.23 13.06
C LYS A 91 3.84 -3.19 14.20
N GLU A 92 3.41 -2.67 15.34
CA GLU A 92 2.93 -3.48 16.46
C GLU A 92 1.66 -4.24 16.08
N GLU A 93 0.67 -3.56 15.49
CA GLU A 93 -0.57 -4.21 15.04
C GLU A 93 -0.32 -5.29 13.97
N LEU A 94 0.65 -5.07 13.07
CA LEU A 94 1.04 -6.08 12.08
C LEU A 94 1.63 -7.32 12.75
N LYS A 95 2.44 -7.15 13.80
CA LYS A 95 2.96 -8.29 14.57
C LYS A 95 1.84 -9.05 15.27
N GLU A 96 0.94 -8.34 15.95
CA GLU A 96 -0.19 -8.96 16.67
C GLU A 96 -1.12 -9.76 15.75
N LYS A 97 -1.35 -9.28 14.52
CA LYS A 97 -2.19 -9.95 13.52
C LYS A 97 -1.47 -11.10 12.81
N SER A 98 -0.16 -11.24 12.97
CA SER A 98 0.62 -12.30 12.34
C SER A 98 0.32 -13.66 12.98
N SER A 99 0.55 -14.74 12.22
CA SER A 99 0.34 -16.11 12.70
C SER A 99 1.29 -16.51 13.84
N ASN A 100 2.41 -15.79 13.99
CA ASN A 100 3.39 -15.98 15.06
C ASN A 100 3.89 -14.62 15.55
N PRO A 101 3.15 -13.93 16.43
CA PRO A 101 3.45 -12.55 16.83
C PRO A 101 4.85 -12.35 17.43
N GLU A 102 5.37 -13.34 18.17
CA GLU A 102 6.70 -13.28 18.79
C GLU A 102 7.84 -13.23 17.77
N ASN A 103 7.61 -13.77 16.56
CA ASN A 103 8.61 -13.85 15.49
C ASN A 103 8.19 -13.09 14.24
N ALA A 104 7.16 -12.25 14.33
CA ALA A 104 6.64 -11.52 13.19
C ALA A 104 7.65 -10.48 12.72
N GLU A 105 8.14 -10.68 11.48
CA GLU A 105 9.05 -9.76 10.83
C GLU A 105 8.25 -8.61 10.18
N VAL A 106 8.57 -7.37 10.55
CA VAL A 106 7.97 -6.15 10.00
C VAL A 106 9.05 -5.20 9.48
N SER A 107 10.10 -5.78 8.87
CA SER A 107 11.21 -5.06 8.26
C SER A 107 10.86 -4.57 6.85
N MET A 108 11.59 -3.58 6.33
CA MET A 108 11.47 -3.18 4.91
C MET A 108 11.84 -4.33 3.96
N GLY A 109 12.69 -5.27 4.39
CA GLY A 109 12.99 -6.50 3.65
C GLY A 109 11.76 -7.42 3.50
N LYS A 110 10.98 -7.58 4.58
CA LYS A 110 9.68 -8.30 4.54
C LYS A 110 8.70 -7.58 3.62
N VAL A 111 8.55 -6.25 3.76
CA VAL A 111 7.69 -5.44 2.88
C VAL A 111 8.06 -5.65 1.42
N SER A 112 9.36 -5.62 1.08
CA SER A 112 9.88 -5.87 -0.26
C SER A 112 9.49 -7.24 -0.83
N LYS A 113 9.55 -8.29 0.00
CA LYS A 113 9.10 -9.62 -0.43
C LYS A 113 7.58 -9.67 -0.60
N ILE A 114 6.81 -9.01 0.27
CA ILE A 114 5.34 -8.96 0.18
C ILE A 114 4.92 -8.31 -1.15
N VAL A 115 5.38 -7.11 -1.46
CA VAL A 115 4.96 -6.37 -2.67
C VAL A 115 5.42 -7.03 -3.98
N ARG A 116 6.41 -7.93 -3.91
CA ARG A 116 6.88 -8.76 -5.04
C ARG A 116 6.19 -10.13 -5.12
N SER A 117 5.38 -10.50 -4.14
CA SER A 117 4.67 -11.78 -4.09
C SER A 117 3.39 -11.77 -4.93
N ILE A 118 3.52 -11.59 -6.24
CA ILE A 118 2.38 -11.53 -7.18
C ILE A 118 1.52 -12.79 -7.09
N SER A 119 2.13 -13.97 -6.97
CA SER A 119 1.40 -15.24 -6.85
C SER A 119 0.45 -15.28 -5.64
N LYS A 120 0.79 -14.59 -4.54
CA LYS A 120 -0.04 -14.50 -3.34
C LYS A 120 -1.25 -13.58 -3.48
N MET A 121 -1.35 -12.80 -4.55
CA MET A 121 -2.54 -12.01 -4.85
C MET A 121 -3.70 -12.89 -5.37
N LYS A 122 -3.42 -14.14 -5.76
CA LYS A 122 -4.44 -15.10 -6.17
C LYS A 122 -5.42 -15.36 -5.03
N GLY A 123 -6.71 -15.18 -5.31
CA GLY A 123 -7.77 -15.39 -4.34
C GLY A 123 -8.02 -14.21 -3.41
N MET A 124 -7.29 -13.09 -3.54
CA MET A 124 -7.55 -11.90 -2.71
C MET A 124 -8.99 -11.41 -2.91
N GLN A 125 -9.60 -10.90 -1.85
CA GLN A 125 -11.02 -10.55 -1.83
C GLN A 125 -11.26 -9.06 -1.59
N TYR A 126 -12.42 -8.57 -2.01
CA TYR A 126 -12.94 -7.25 -1.67
C TYR A 126 -14.41 -7.35 -1.29
N PHE A 127 -14.89 -6.42 -0.46
CA PHE A 127 -16.31 -6.32 -0.18
C PHE A 127 -17.01 -5.54 -1.30
N SER A 128 -17.87 -6.20 -2.05
CA SER A 128 -18.64 -5.59 -3.13
C SER A 128 -19.84 -4.85 -2.56
N ASN A 129 -19.78 -3.52 -2.46
CA ASN A 129 -20.92 -2.71 -2.01
C ASN A 129 -22.17 -2.90 -2.87
N GLY A 130 -22.03 -3.22 -4.17
CA GLY A 130 -23.16 -3.49 -5.05
C GLY A 130 -23.84 -4.83 -4.77
N ALA A 131 -23.05 -5.86 -4.44
CA ALA A 131 -23.55 -7.22 -4.19
C ALA A 131 -23.73 -7.54 -2.70
N GLN A 132 -23.30 -6.65 -1.80
CA GLN A 132 -23.34 -6.80 -0.35
C GLN A 132 -22.68 -8.11 0.14
N ARG A 133 -21.57 -8.51 -0.50
CA ARG A 133 -20.83 -9.73 -0.17
C ARG A 133 -19.36 -9.61 -0.52
N TRP A 134 -18.55 -10.48 0.07
CA TRP A 134 -17.16 -10.68 -0.34
C TRP A 134 -17.09 -11.34 -1.72
N GLU A 135 -16.26 -10.78 -2.59
CA GLU A 135 -15.97 -11.33 -3.91
C GLU A 135 -14.46 -11.43 -4.11
N THR A 136 -14.03 -12.45 -4.84
CA THR A 136 -12.64 -12.59 -5.28
C THR A 136 -12.33 -11.46 -6.27
N LEU A 137 -11.23 -10.75 -6.07
CA LEU A 137 -10.72 -9.76 -7.02
C LEU A 137 -9.93 -10.45 -8.13
N TYR A 138 -8.94 -11.27 -7.78
CA TYR A 138 -8.09 -11.99 -8.74
C TYR A 138 -8.24 -13.50 -8.63
N HIS A 139 -8.75 -14.12 -9.69
CA HIS A 139 -8.89 -15.59 -9.78
C HIS A 139 -7.56 -16.29 -10.07
N GLN A 140 -6.67 -15.60 -10.79
CA GLN A 140 -5.28 -16.00 -11.03
C GLN A 140 -4.39 -14.76 -10.93
N ALA A 141 -3.19 -14.95 -10.38
CA ALA A 141 -2.14 -13.94 -10.33
C ALA A 141 -0.79 -14.65 -10.42
N TYR A 142 0.07 -14.25 -11.35
CA TYR A 142 1.43 -14.80 -11.47
C TYR A 142 2.32 -13.89 -12.33
N VAL A 143 3.64 -14.06 -12.17
CA VAL A 143 4.64 -13.43 -13.04
C VAL A 143 4.64 -14.14 -14.39
N CYS A 144 4.78 -13.40 -15.49
CA CYS A 144 4.93 -13.95 -16.83
C CYS A 144 6.08 -13.25 -17.57
N LYS A 145 6.55 -13.85 -18.67
CA LYS A 145 7.71 -13.33 -19.41
C LYS A 145 7.37 -12.09 -20.21
N SER A 146 6.18 -12.03 -20.80
CA SER A 146 5.72 -10.93 -21.64
C SER A 146 4.21 -11.00 -21.87
N VAL A 147 3.65 -9.96 -22.50
CA VAL A 147 2.25 -9.96 -22.97
C VAL A 147 1.96 -11.13 -23.93
N LYS A 148 2.94 -11.55 -24.74
CA LYS A 148 2.78 -12.65 -25.72
C LYS A 148 2.84 -14.03 -25.05
N GLU A 149 3.71 -14.18 -24.06
CA GLU A 149 3.96 -15.43 -23.33
C GLU A 149 3.24 -15.43 -21.97
N LYS A 150 2.04 -14.86 -21.92
CA LYS A 150 1.31 -14.62 -20.67
C LYS A 150 0.66 -15.84 -20.05
N ASN A 151 0.57 -16.95 -20.78
CA ASN A 151 -0.05 -18.20 -20.31
C ASN A 151 0.97 -19.16 -19.67
N GLU A 152 2.22 -18.73 -19.51
CA GLU A 152 3.31 -19.50 -18.91
C GLU A 152 3.69 -18.86 -17.56
N PRO A 153 3.19 -19.39 -16.43
CA PRO A 153 3.50 -18.84 -15.12
C PRO A 153 4.97 -19.01 -14.76
N LEU A 154 5.55 -17.94 -14.23
CA LEU A 154 6.90 -17.89 -13.65
C LEU A 154 6.79 -17.69 -12.13
N PRO A 155 7.81 -18.14 -11.36
CA PRO A 155 7.86 -17.87 -9.93
C PRO A 155 8.03 -16.37 -9.65
N ASP A 156 7.59 -15.95 -8.45
CA ASP A 156 7.83 -14.59 -7.97
C ASP A 156 9.34 -14.34 -7.78
N VAL A 157 9.81 -13.14 -8.11
CA VAL A 157 11.23 -12.75 -7.98
C VAL A 157 11.46 -12.15 -6.60
N LEU A 158 11.74 -13.00 -5.60
CA LEU A 158 11.82 -12.59 -4.19
C LEU A 158 13.26 -12.42 -3.66
N GLU A 159 14.25 -12.95 -4.38
CA GLU A 159 15.65 -12.86 -4.00
C GLU A 159 16.26 -11.51 -4.42
N GLY A 160 17.23 -11.03 -3.64
CA GLY A 160 17.91 -9.75 -3.91
C GLY A 160 17.04 -8.51 -3.70
N SER A 161 17.61 -7.36 -4.06
CA SER A 161 16.94 -6.05 -4.04
C SER A 161 15.83 -5.98 -5.09
N ALA A 162 14.73 -5.30 -4.76
CA ALA A 162 13.71 -4.96 -5.75
C ALA A 162 14.11 -3.75 -6.62
N ASP A 163 15.18 -3.03 -6.28
CA ASP A 163 15.52 -1.80 -7.00
C ASP A 163 15.84 -2.04 -8.48
N GLY A 164 15.15 -1.31 -9.36
CA GLY A 164 15.26 -1.46 -10.82
C GLY A 164 14.63 -2.73 -11.40
N LEU A 165 14.01 -3.59 -10.58
CA LEU A 165 13.34 -4.80 -11.06
C LEU A 165 12.15 -4.43 -11.95
N LYS A 166 12.06 -5.09 -13.11
CA LYS A 166 10.92 -4.99 -14.03
C LYS A 166 10.38 -6.36 -14.35
N ILE A 167 9.07 -6.54 -14.22
CA ILE A 167 8.39 -7.82 -14.51
C ILE A 167 7.08 -7.56 -15.24
N PHE A 168 6.54 -8.61 -15.86
CA PHE A 168 5.14 -8.64 -16.26
C PHE A 168 4.34 -9.52 -15.30
N ALA A 169 3.15 -9.06 -14.91
CA ALA A 169 2.21 -9.83 -14.11
C ALA A 169 0.94 -10.10 -14.91
N PHE A 170 0.50 -11.35 -14.93
CA PHE A 170 -0.82 -11.73 -15.40
C PHE A 170 -1.80 -11.71 -14.22
N LEU A 171 -2.90 -10.97 -14.36
CA LEU A 171 -3.98 -10.93 -13.38
C LEU A 171 -5.31 -11.27 -14.07
N GLU A 172 -6.05 -12.23 -13.54
CA GLU A 172 -7.42 -12.54 -13.95
C GLU A 172 -8.41 -11.86 -13.01
N ASP A 173 -8.82 -10.65 -13.38
CA ASP A 173 -9.65 -9.75 -12.60
C ASP A 173 -11.16 -10.07 -12.74
N ASN A 174 -11.88 -10.05 -11.63
CA ASN A 174 -13.31 -10.35 -11.57
C ASN A 174 -14.20 -9.40 -12.38
N SER A 175 -13.80 -8.13 -12.51
CA SER A 175 -14.53 -7.12 -13.29
C SER A 175 -14.03 -6.97 -14.73
N PHE A 176 -12.71 -7.08 -14.95
CA PHE A 176 -12.08 -6.72 -16.22
C PHE A 176 -11.50 -7.91 -17.00
N GLY A 177 -11.60 -9.11 -16.44
CA GLY A 177 -11.08 -10.33 -17.05
C GLY A 177 -9.55 -10.41 -17.00
N LYS A 178 -8.99 -11.11 -17.98
CA LYS A 178 -7.56 -11.42 -18.05
C LYS A 178 -6.77 -10.23 -18.60
N SER A 179 -5.74 -9.82 -17.90
CA SER A 179 -4.90 -8.70 -18.32
C SER A 179 -3.46 -8.86 -17.86
N VAL A 180 -2.52 -8.39 -18.68
CA VAL A 180 -1.11 -8.28 -18.33
C VAL A 180 -0.77 -6.84 -17.94
N TYR A 181 0.08 -6.74 -16.93
CA TYR A 181 0.59 -5.50 -16.37
C TYR A 181 2.11 -5.49 -16.45
N SER A 182 2.68 -4.32 -16.72
CA SER A 182 4.10 -4.05 -16.49
C SER A 182 4.27 -3.49 -15.09
N LEU A 183 5.18 -4.08 -14.32
CA LEU A 183 5.53 -3.60 -12.98
C LEU A 183 6.99 -3.20 -12.98
N GLU A 184 7.26 -2.05 -12.39
CA GLU A 184 8.61 -1.61 -12.03
C GLU A 184 8.68 -1.45 -10.52
N TYR A 185 9.85 -1.75 -9.95
CA TYR A 185 10.12 -1.58 -8.53
C TYR A 185 11.30 -0.63 -8.32
N ALA A 186 11.27 0.07 -7.20
CA ALA A 186 12.38 0.86 -6.70
C ALA A 186 12.50 0.63 -5.19
N GLN A 187 13.71 0.52 -4.67
CA GLN A 187 13.92 0.17 -3.25
C GLN A 187 15.12 0.91 -2.67
N THR A 188 14.92 1.47 -1.48
CA THR A 188 15.98 1.93 -0.58
C THR A 188 15.87 1.19 0.76
N GLU A 189 16.68 1.57 1.75
CA GLU A 189 16.50 1.09 3.13
C GLU A 189 15.22 1.66 3.78
N GLN A 190 14.79 2.86 3.37
CA GLN A 190 13.68 3.61 3.97
C GLN A 190 12.33 3.37 3.29
N GLU A 191 12.32 3.07 1.99
CA GLU A 191 11.08 2.93 1.23
C GLU A 191 11.18 1.92 0.08
N ILE A 192 10.03 1.40 -0.32
CA ILE A 192 9.87 0.60 -1.53
C ILE A 192 8.64 1.05 -2.31
N GLY A 193 8.83 1.23 -3.62
CA GLY A 193 7.76 1.52 -4.57
C GLY A 193 7.48 0.34 -5.49
N PHE A 194 6.21 0.08 -5.78
CA PHE A 194 5.80 -0.66 -6.98
C PHE A 194 4.99 0.27 -7.89
N PHE A 195 5.29 0.23 -9.17
CA PHE A 195 4.70 1.08 -10.19
C PHE A 195 4.09 0.19 -11.28
N LEU A 196 2.77 0.03 -11.25
CA LEU A 196 2.05 -0.87 -12.14
C LEU A 196 1.38 -0.06 -13.24
N THR A 197 1.59 -0.47 -14.49
CA THR A 197 0.92 0.07 -15.68
C THR A 197 0.26 -1.07 -16.44
N ASN A 198 -0.98 -0.91 -16.89
CA ASN A 198 -1.62 -1.95 -17.70
C ASN A 198 -0.95 -2.07 -19.08
N ALA A 199 -0.49 -3.26 -19.44
CA ALA A 199 0.14 -3.53 -20.74
C ALA A 199 -0.88 -3.94 -21.80
N GLU A 200 -2.06 -4.40 -21.37
CA GLU A 200 -3.17 -4.77 -22.25
C GLU A 200 -4.39 -3.88 -22.06
N SER A 201 -5.27 -3.92 -23.06
CA SER A 201 -6.58 -3.27 -22.97
C SER A 201 -7.48 -4.03 -22.02
N TRP A 202 -8.27 -3.32 -21.22
CA TRP A 202 -9.28 -3.99 -20.39
C TRP A 202 -10.62 -3.99 -21.09
N THR A 203 -11.29 -5.14 -20.98
CA THR A 203 -12.67 -5.30 -21.42
C THR A 203 -13.59 -5.38 -20.22
N TYR A 204 -14.66 -4.60 -20.22
CA TYR A 204 -15.74 -4.71 -19.25
C TYR A 204 -17.02 -5.07 -20.00
N ALA A 205 -17.67 -6.17 -19.62
CA ALA A 205 -18.88 -6.67 -20.30
C ALA A 205 -18.73 -6.72 -21.83
N PHE A 206 -17.61 -7.28 -22.33
CA PHE A 206 -17.23 -7.38 -23.75
C PHE A 206 -16.90 -6.05 -24.47
N VAL A 207 -17.00 -4.90 -23.80
CA VAL A 207 -16.65 -3.59 -24.36
C VAL A 207 -15.25 -3.19 -23.91
N LYS A 208 -14.41 -2.72 -24.85
CA LYS A 208 -13.10 -2.16 -24.54
C LYS A 208 -13.25 -0.88 -23.71
N ALA A 209 -12.99 -0.98 -22.41
CA ALA A 209 -13.19 0.10 -21.45
C ALA A 209 -11.93 0.98 -21.29
N LEU A 210 -10.76 0.35 -21.31
CA LEU A 210 -9.45 0.99 -21.09
C LEU A 210 -8.46 0.52 -22.17
N ASN A 211 -7.68 1.46 -22.70
CA ASN A 211 -6.56 1.15 -23.60
C ASN A 211 -5.32 0.75 -22.77
N PRO A 212 -4.28 0.16 -23.38
CA PRO A 212 -2.97 -0.01 -22.72
C PRO A 212 -2.48 1.34 -22.20
N GLU A 213 -1.73 1.32 -21.10
CA GLU A 213 -1.16 2.47 -20.39
C GLU A 213 -2.16 3.46 -19.76
N ASN A 214 -3.45 3.31 -20.01
CA ASN A 214 -4.49 4.17 -19.46
C ASN A 214 -4.81 3.89 -17.97
N VAL A 215 -4.18 2.90 -17.34
CA VAL A 215 -4.28 2.62 -15.91
C VAL A 215 -2.89 2.54 -15.31
N LYS A 216 -2.67 3.33 -14.27
CA LYS A 216 -1.48 3.28 -13.43
C LYS A 216 -1.92 3.10 -11.99
N ILE A 217 -1.37 2.12 -11.29
CA ILE A 217 -1.60 1.89 -9.86
C ILE A 217 -0.22 1.84 -9.22
N ASN A 218 0.06 2.81 -8.36
CA ASN A 218 1.35 2.90 -7.69
C ASN A 218 1.13 2.80 -6.20
N MET A 219 1.99 2.06 -5.51
CA MET A 219 2.08 2.04 -4.06
C MET A 219 3.53 2.33 -3.67
N VAL A 220 3.70 3.15 -2.65
CA VAL A 220 4.98 3.38 -1.98
C VAL A 220 4.77 3.11 -0.51
N VAL A 221 5.61 2.26 0.07
CA VAL A 221 5.63 1.97 1.50
C VAL A 221 6.88 2.61 2.08
N ILE A 222 6.70 3.49 3.06
CA ILE A 222 7.76 4.25 3.72
C ILE A 222 7.84 3.76 5.16
N ASP A 223 9.03 3.38 5.62
CA ASP A 223 9.28 3.15 7.03
C ASP A 223 9.14 4.49 7.79
N ASN A 224 8.38 4.52 8.87
CA ASN A 224 8.19 5.73 9.69
C ASN A 224 8.42 5.40 11.17
N GLY A 225 9.47 4.62 11.47
CA GLY A 225 9.80 4.22 12.83
C GLY A 225 8.89 3.10 13.31
N ASP A 226 7.91 3.41 14.17
CA ASP A 226 6.98 2.40 14.73
C ASP A 226 5.79 2.10 13.79
N SER A 227 5.69 2.82 12.68
CA SER A 227 4.65 2.63 11.67
C SER A 227 5.22 2.55 10.25
N PHE A 228 4.36 2.16 9.31
CA PHE A 228 4.54 2.38 7.89
C PHE A 228 3.55 3.43 7.40
N ILE A 229 4.01 4.36 6.56
CA ILE A 229 3.14 5.19 5.73
C ILE A 229 3.03 4.52 4.37
N VAL A 230 1.80 4.24 3.92
CA VAL A 230 1.53 3.67 2.61
C VAL A 230 0.84 4.71 1.75
N TYR A 231 1.54 5.21 0.74
CA TYR A 231 0.99 6.10 -0.27
C TYR A 231 0.55 5.30 -1.49
N MET A 232 -0.71 5.44 -1.88
CA MET A 232 -1.24 4.81 -3.08
C MET A 232 -1.90 5.83 -4.00
N VAL A 233 -1.50 5.83 -5.26
CA VAL A 233 -2.13 6.64 -6.28
C VAL A 233 -2.54 5.78 -7.48
N LEU A 234 -3.80 5.90 -7.87
CA LEU A 234 -4.34 5.33 -9.10
C LEU A 234 -4.70 6.45 -10.06
N PHE A 235 -4.23 6.31 -11.29
CA PHE A 235 -4.67 7.11 -12.42
C PHE A 235 -5.39 6.22 -13.41
N ALA A 236 -6.55 6.66 -13.89
CA ALA A 236 -7.24 5.98 -14.96
C ALA A 236 -7.82 6.95 -15.99
N LYS A 237 -7.72 6.56 -17.26
CA LYS A 237 -8.41 7.17 -18.38
C LYS A 237 -9.34 6.15 -19.03
N HIS A 238 -10.55 6.05 -18.51
CA HIS A 238 -11.56 5.17 -19.10
C HIS A 238 -12.34 5.88 -20.21
N LYS A 239 -12.79 5.13 -21.22
CA LYS A 239 -13.69 5.67 -22.24
C LYS A 239 -15.03 6.06 -21.58
N LYS A 240 -15.69 7.10 -22.13
CA LYS A 240 -17.08 7.38 -21.76
C LYS A 240 -17.94 6.25 -22.34
N VAL A 241 -18.30 5.29 -21.50
CA VAL A 241 -19.28 4.25 -21.83
C VAL A 241 -20.57 4.59 -21.10
N PRO A 242 -21.64 4.98 -21.81
CA PRO A 242 -22.94 5.27 -21.19
C PRO A 242 -23.35 4.14 -20.24
N LEU A 243 -23.90 4.48 -19.08
CA LEU A 243 -24.38 3.55 -18.03
C LEU A 243 -23.31 2.71 -17.30
N LEU A 244 -22.06 2.68 -17.77
CA LEU A 244 -20.98 1.88 -17.16
C LEU A 244 -19.90 2.71 -16.46
N GLY A 245 -19.86 4.02 -16.68
CA GLY A 245 -18.84 4.92 -16.11
C GLY A 245 -18.70 4.80 -14.60
N GLU A 246 -19.79 4.95 -13.84
CA GLU A 246 -19.75 4.85 -12.37
C GLU A 246 -19.30 3.47 -11.87
N ARG A 247 -19.69 2.39 -12.58
CA ARG A 247 -19.30 1.02 -12.20
C ARG A 247 -17.82 0.80 -12.40
N ILE A 248 -17.26 1.29 -13.51
CA ILE A 248 -15.82 1.25 -13.79
C ILE A 248 -15.06 2.03 -12.71
N GLN A 249 -15.53 3.23 -12.35
CA GLN A 249 -14.91 4.06 -11.32
C GLN A 249 -14.94 3.40 -9.94
N LYS A 250 -16.10 2.88 -9.50
CA LYS A 250 -16.23 2.14 -8.24
C LYS A 250 -15.35 0.90 -8.22
N SER A 251 -15.32 0.14 -9.32
CA SER A 251 -14.44 -1.02 -9.44
C SER A 251 -12.98 -0.59 -9.26
N LEU A 252 -12.52 0.44 -9.97
CA LEU A 252 -11.15 0.95 -9.88
C LEU A 252 -10.80 1.43 -8.46
N ALA A 253 -11.68 2.18 -7.80
CA ALA A 253 -11.48 2.63 -6.42
C ALA A 253 -11.38 1.45 -5.44
N ASN A 254 -12.25 0.45 -5.56
CA ASN A 254 -12.22 -0.74 -4.70
C ASN A 254 -10.90 -1.54 -4.80
N ARG A 255 -10.14 -1.41 -5.90
CA ARG A 255 -8.83 -2.09 -6.03
C ARG A 255 -7.79 -1.53 -5.06
N ILE A 256 -7.82 -0.23 -4.76
CA ILE A 256 -6.89 0.37 -3.80
C ILE A 256 -7.07 -0.31 -2.44
N ASP A 257 -8.29 -0.35 -1.94
CA ASP A 257 -8.60 -0.95 -0.65
C ASP A 257 -8.31 -2.45 -0.62
N ALA A 258 -8.62 -3.16 -1.71
CA ALA A 258 -8.31 -4.59 -1.80
C ALA A 258 -6.80 -4.86 -1.77
N ILE A 259 -6.00 -4.08 -2.52
CA ILE A 259 -4.54 -4.21 -2.54
C ILE A 259 -3.95 -3.86 -1.18
N PHE A 260 -4.41 -2.79 -0.54
CA PHE A 260 -3.97 -2.40 0.80
C PHE A 260 -4.31 -3.47 1.86
N ASN A 261 -5.54 -3.98 1.85
CA ASN A 261 -5.98 -5.03 2.76
C ASN A 261 -5.22 -6.34 2.52
N TRP A 262 -4.97 -6.71 1.27
CA TRP A 262 -4.15 -7.87 0.96
C TRP A 262 -2.73 -7.71 1.53
N PHE A 263 -2.12 -6.54 1.33
CA PHE A 263 -0.78 -6.21 1.80
C PHE A 263 -0.66 -6.38 3.32
N THR A 264 -1.60 -5.83 4.10
CA THR A 264 -1.57 -5.93 5.57
C THR A 264 -1.78 -7.35 6.09
N LEU A 265 -2.46 -8.21 5.33
CA LEU A 265 -2.64 -9.63 5.66
C LEU A 265 -1.42 -10.52 5.33
N GLN A 266 -0.37 -10.00 4.71
CA GLN A 266 0.81 -10.80 4.31
C GLN A 266 1.94 -10.86 5.36
N PHE A 267 1.79 -10.19 6.50
CA PHE A 267 2.81 -10.14 7.55
C PHE A 267 2.86 -11.43 8.39
#